data_AF-A0A8S1CFG1-F1
#
_entry.id   AF-A0A8S1CFG1-F1
#
_cell.length_a   1.000
_cell.length_b   1.000
_cell.length_c   1.000
_cell.angle_alpha   90.00
_cell.angle_beta   90.00
_cell.angle_gamma   90.00
#
_symmetry.space_group_name_H-M   'P 1'
#
loop_
_entity.id
_entity.type
_entity.pdbx_description
1 polymer ?
#
loop_
_entity_poly.entity_id
_entity_poly.type
_entity_poly.pdbx_seq_one_letter_code
_entity_poly.pdbx_strand_id
1 'polypeptide(L)'
;MTAVKCYYEVLDVSRDASDDELKKNYRKLALRWHPDKNLDNPEEAKAQFQLIQQAFEVLNDPQERAWYDQHREAILKGGLGGDYEDDSFDVFPYFTSSCYKGFGDDDKGFYAVYREVFNKIAAEEIDIYREEESDSEFEIPGFGTSTSDYEEVVHAFYGFWQSFSTKKSYAWMDEYDTRQAENRRVVRAMEKENKKARDKARKARNEQIRALVAFVRKRDKRLELHKQKLAEKAKENALKVEQNRKKQLAERKKLLEDANNSAHLNMDNMEGVLKATNFHRFYMCLTPFCTPGN
;
A
#
# COMPACT_ATOMS: atom_id res chain seq x y z
N MET A 1 -1.27 37.44 3.25
CA MET A 1 -1.85 36.10 3.03
C MET A 1 -1.70 35.77 1.55
N THR A 2 -0.75 34.90 1.20
CA THR A 2 -0.66 34.39 -0.18
C THR A 2 -1.81 33.42 -0.38
N ALA A 3 -2.80 33.80 -1.19
CA ALA A 3 -3.90 32.93 -1.55
C ALA A 3 -3.36 31.62 -2.15
N VAL A 4 -3.75 30.49 -1.58
CA VAL A 4 -3.40 29.16 -2.12
C VAL A 4 -4.01 29.08 -3.52
N LYS A 5 -3.17 28.91 -4.55
CA LYS A 5 -3.63 28.82 -5.94
C LYS A 5 -4.20 27.43 -6.21
N CYS A 6 -5.29 27.38 -6.97
CA CYS A 6 -5.87 26.12 -7.41
C CYS A 6 -4.89 25.35 -8.32
N TYR A 7 -4.72 24.05 -8.11
CA TYR A 7 -3.79 23.23 -8.90
C TYR A 7 -4.15 23.15 -10.38
N TYR A 8 -5.45 23.19 -10.72
CA TYR A 8 -5.88 23.29 -12.12
C TYR A 8 -5.48 24.63 -12.77
N GLU A 9 -5.50 25.72 -11.99
CA GLU A 9 -5.06 27.05 -12.47
C GLU A 9 -3.54 27.10 -12.60
N VAL A 10 -2.80 26.47 -11.67
CA VAL A 10 -1.34 26.35 -11.75
C VAL A 10 -0.91 25.62 -13.02
N LEU A 11 -1.62 24.55 -13.39
CA LEU A 11 -1.34 23.77 -14.59
C LEU A 11 -1.98 24.32 -15.87
N ASP A 12 -2.72 25.43 -15.80
CA ASP A 12 -3.41 26.03 -16.95
C ASP A 12 -4.32 25.01 -17.68
N VAL A 13 -5.14 24.29 -16.91
CA VAL A 13 -6.05 23.24 -17.38
C VAL A 13 -7.47 23.44 -16.85
N SER A 14 -8.45 22.91 -17.60
CA SER A 14 -9.81 22.78 -17.10
C SER A 14 -9.89 21.74 -15.96
N ARG A 15 -10.94 21.84 -15.15
CA ARG A 15 -11.24 20.85 -14.11
C ARG A 15 -11.55 19.47 -14.68
N ASP A 16 -12.19 19.46 -15.85
CA ASP A 16 -12.55 18.24 -16.58
C ASP A 16 -11.39 17.76 -17.48
N ALA A 17 -10.18 18.30 -17.29
CA ALA A 17 -9.03 17.93 -18.10
C ALA A 17 -8.70 16.44 -17.98
N SER A 18 -8.38 15.87 -19.13
CA SER A 18 -7.91 14.49 -19.25
C SER A 18 -6.46 14.35 -18.77
N ASP A 19 -6.05 13.13 -18.43
CA ASP A 19 -4.68 12.83 -17.99
C ASP A 19 -3.62 13.23 -19.04
N ASP A 20 -3.98 13.15 -20.33
CA ASP A 20 -3.09 13.54 -21.42
C ASP A 20 -2.90 15.06 -21.51
N GLU A 21 -3.96 15.83 -21.25
CA GLU A 21 -3.89 17.29 -21.16
C GLU A 21 -3.06 17.75 -19.95
N LEU A 22 -3.25 17.11 -18.79
CA LEU A 22 -2.44 17.35 -17.60
C LEU A 22 -0.95 17.14 -17.90
N LYS A 23 -0.59 16.01 -18.50
CA LYS A 23 0.80 15.69 -18.88
C LYS A 23 1.36 16.66 -19.91
N LYS A 24 0.54 17.06 -20.89
CA LYS A 24 0.95 18.01 -21.94
C LYS A 24 1.28 19.38 -21.36
N ASN A 25 0.39 19.93 -20.53
CA ASN A 25 0.59 21.25 -19.93
C ASN A 25 1.68 21.24 -18.86
N TYR A 26 1.80 20.16 -18.08
CA TYR A 26 2.94 19.98 -17.16
C TYR A 26 4.28 20.07 -17.90
N ARG A 27 4.47 19.31 -18.99
CA ARG A 27 5.71 19.37 -19.78
C ARG A 27 6.00 20.77 -20.33
N LYS A 28 4.96 21.47 -20.81
CA LYS A 28 5.08 22.84 -21.33
C LYS A 28 5.52 23.83 -20.25
N LEU A 29 4.89 23.77 -19.07
CA LEU A 29 5.17 24.66 -17.95
C LEU A 29 6.51 24.35 -17.29
N ALA A 30 6.86 23.07 -17.14
CA ALA A 30 8.15 22.63 -16.63
C ALA A 30 9.32 23.13 -17.49
N LEU A 31 9.18 23.08 -18.82
CA LEU A 31 10.18 23.66 -19.73
C LEU A 31 10.24 25.19 -19.64
N ARG A 32 9.09 25.86 -19.48
CA ARG A 32 9.03 27.32 -19.36
C ARG A 32 9.72 27.82 -18.09
N TRP A 33 9.50 27.13 -16.98
CA TRP A 33 10.03 27.50 -15.66
C TRP A 33 11.31 26.75 -15.26
N HIS A 34 11.97 26.09 -16.22
CA HIS A 34 13.23 25.40 -15.96
C HIS A 34 14.31 26.42 -15.52
N PRO A 35 15.13 26.12 -14.49
CA PRO A 35 16.16 27.04 -14.01
C PRO A 35 17.14 27.47 -15.11
N ASP A 36 17.53 26.55 -16.00
CA ASP A 36 18.46 26.84 -17.12
C ASP A 36 17.93 27.90 -18.11
N LYS A 37 16.60 28.08 -18.22
CA LYS A 37 16.00 29.07 -19.12
C LYS A 37 15.70 30.40 -18.43
N ASN A 38 15.74 30.44 -17.11
CA ASN A 38 15.36 31.60 -16.29
C ASN A 38 16.54 31.99 -15.39
N LEU A 39 17.68 32.28 -16.02
CA LEU A 39 18.93 32.67 -15.33
C LEU A 39 18.80 34.04 -14.64
N ASP A 40 17.94 34.91 -15.14
CA ASP A 40 17.73 36.26 -14.62
C ASP A 40 16.94 36.26 -13.30
N ASN A 41 15.97 35.33 -13.16
CA ASN A 41 15.10 35.20 -11.98
C ASN A 41 15.05 33.74 -11.48
N PRO A 42 16.16 33.19 -10.95
CA PRO A 42 16.25 31.78 -10.59
C PRO A 42 15.36 31.40 -9.39
N GLU A 43 15.14 32.32 -8.45
CA GLU A 43 14.31 32.06 -7.27
C GLU A 43 12.83 31.93 -7.62
N GLU A 44 12.30 32.85 -8.42
CA GLU A 44 10.90 32.81 -8.88
C GLU A 44 10.65 31.58 -9.75
N ALA A 45 11.58 31.29 -10.68
CA ALA A 45 11.47 30.12 -11.53
C ALA A 45 11.45 28.82 -10.71
N LYS A 46 12.30 28.71 -9.70
CA LYS A 46 12.31 27.56 -8.78
C LYS A 46 11.00 27.43 -8.02
N ALA A 47 10.46 28.53 -7.48
CA ALA A 47 9.19 28.50 -6.75
C ALA A 47 8.01 28.09 -7.63
N GLN A 48 7.92 28.62 -8.85
CA GLN A 48 6.89 28.25 -9.83
C GLN A 48 7.05 26.80 -10.27
N PHE A 49 8.27 26.37 -10.58
CA PHE A 49 8.56 25.00 -10.98
C PHE A 49 8.14 23.99 -9.90
N GLN A 50 8.44 24.30 -8.64
CA GLN A 50 8.00 23.50 -7.50
C GLN A 50 6.47 23.44 -7.42
N LEU A 51 5.77 24.57 -7.56
CA LEU A 51 4.32 24.62 -7.51
C LEU A 51 3.66 23.82 -8.66
N ILE A 52 4.22 23.91 -9.87
CA ILE A 52 3.78 23.13 -11.05
C ILE A 52 3.97 21.63 -10.83
N GLN A 53 5.13 21.24 -10.27
CA GLN A 53 5.39 19.84 -9.95
C GLN A 53 4.38 19.31 -8.92
N GLN A 54 4.11 20.09 -7.86
CA GLN A 54 3.13 19.73 -6.83
C GLN A 54 1.73 19.55 -7.39
N ALA A 55 1.26 20.52 -8.19
CA ALA A 55 -0.04 20.47 -8.82
C ALA A 55 -0.18 19.24 -9.72
N PHE A 56 0.87 18.90 -10.48
CA PHE A 56 0.86 17.71 -11.33
C PHE A 56 0.87 16.41 -10.52
N GLU A 57 1.67 16.30 -9.45
CA GLU A 57 1.72 15.10 -8.61
C GLU A 57 0.35 14.75 -8.02
N VAL A 58 -0.36 15.76 -7.49
CA VAL A 58 -1.70 15.57 -6.89
C VAL A 58 -2.75 15.27 -7.95
N LEU A 59 -2.76 15.99 -9.08
CA LEU A 59 -3.80 15.82 -10.11
C LEU A 59 -3.58 14.59 -11.01
N ASN A 60 -2.36 14.07 -11.12
CA ASN A 60 -2.06 12.91 -11.94
C ASN A 60 -2.40 11.57 -11.26
N ASP A 61 -2.50 11.53 -9.92
CA ASP A 61 -2.97 10.33 -9.22
C ASP A 61 -4.49 10.41 -8.99
N PRO A 62 -5.30 9.43 -9.47
CA PRO A 62 -6.76 9.51 -9.35
C PRO A 62 -7.27 9.59 -7.91
N GLN A 63 -6.58 8.96 -6.96
CA GLN A 63 -6.97 8.98 -5.55
C GLN A 63 -6.62 10.33 -4.91
N GLU A 64 -5.41 10.85 -5.17
CA GLU A 64 -5.00 12.17 -4.69
C GLU A 64 -5.84 13.29 -5.35
N ARG A 65 -6.18 13.17 -6.63
CA ARG A 65 -7.07 14.09 -7.37
C ARG A 65 -8.48 14.09 -6.79
N ALA A 66 -9.08 12.92 -6.56
CA ALA A 66 -10.41 12.82 -5.98
C ALA A 66 -10.47 13.46 -4.58
N TRP A 67 -9.45 13.22 -3.76
CA TRP A 67 -9.35 13.83 -2.44
C TRP A 67 -9.17 15.35 -2.53
N TYR A 68 -8.30 15.83 -3.43
CA TYR A 68 -8.12 17.25 -3.70
C TYR A 68 -9.43 17.90 -4.13
N ASP A 69 -10.16 17.31 -5.07
CA ASP A 69 -11.44 17.83 -5.57
C ASP A 69 -12.50 17.92 -4.46
N GLN A 70 -12.56 16.93 -3.56
CA GLN A 70 -13.47 16.93 -2.42
C GLN A 70 -13.15 18.02 -1.39
N HIS A 71 -11.87 18.34 -1.19
CA HIS A 71 -11.41 19.27 -0.16
C HIS A 71 -11.01 20.64 -0.71
N ARG A 72 -11.03 20.83 -2.04
CA ARG A 72 -10.56 22.02 -2.76
C ARG A 72 -11.15 23.31 -2.21
N GLU A 73 -12.45 23.34 -1.94
CA GLU A 73 -13.09 24.56 -1.44
C GLU A 73 -12.60 24.95 -0.06
N ALA A 74 -12.36 23.98 0.82
CA ALA A 74 -11.78 24.22 2.14
C ALA A 74 -10.32 24.69 2.03
N ILE A 75 -9.55 24.09 1.10
CA ILE A 75 -8.16 24.45 0.81
C ILE A 75 -8.04 25.89 0.31
N LEU A 76 -8.90 26.28 -0.65
CA LEU A 76 -8.84 27.61 -1.27
C LEU A 76 -9.42 28.72 -0.39
N LYS A 77 -10.36 28.39 0.51
CA LYS A 77 -10.94 29.35 1.46
C LYS A 77 -10.13 29.51 2.74
N GLY A 78 -9.12 28.66 2.98
CA GLY A 78 -8.25 28.74 4.16
C GLY A 78 -8.94 28.27 5.45
N GLY A 79 -9.67 27.16 5.39
CA GLY A 79 -10.53 26.72 6.49
C GLY A 79 -11.97 27.19 6.26
N LEU A 80 -12.92 26.36 6.69
CA LEU A 80 -14.35 26.55 6.42
C LEU A 80 -14.88 27.81 7.09
N GLY A 81 -15.58 28.65 6.32
CA GLY A 81 -16.28 29.83 6.81
C GLY A 81 -17.33 29.49 7.89
N GLY A 82 -17.08 30.03 9.08
CA GLY A 82 -17.90 30.07 10.28
C GLY A 82 -17.02 30.67 11.37
N ASP A 83 -17.55 31.49 12.29
CA ASP A 83 -16.80 32.25 13.31
C ASP A 83 -16.01 31.39 14.34
N TYR A 84 -15.73 30.11 14.05
CA TYR A 84 -14.92 29.21 14.87
C TYR A 84 -13.69 28.75 14.08
N GLU A 85 -12.50 29.20 14.52
CA GLU A 85 -11.22 28.62 14.11
C GLU A 85 -11.06 27.25 14.77
N ASP A 86 -11.13 26.18 13.97
CA ASP A 86 -10.70 24.86 14.41
C ASP A 86 -9.18 24.86 14.50
N ASP A 87 -8.64 25.03 15.72
CA ASP A 87 -7.19 25.01 16.04
C ASP A 87 -6.53 23.63 15.80
N SER A 88 -7.25 22.68 15.20
CA SER A 88 -6.69 21.40 14.79
C SER A 88 -5.57 21.60 13.76
N PHE A 89 -4.46 20.89 13.95
CA PHE A 89 -3.26 20.94 13.12
C PHE A 89 -3.61 20.69 11.65
N ASP A 90 -3.21 21.63 10.80
CA ASP A 90 -3.40 21.54 9.36
C ASP A 90 -2.38 20.58 8.74
N VAL A 91 -2.90 19.45 8.27
CA VAL A 91 -2.12 18.41 7.60
C VAL A 91 -1.94 18.66 6.11
N PHE A 92 -2.69 19.59 5.52
CA PHE A 92 -2.71 19.83 4.07
C PHE A 92 -1.34 20.17 3.49
N PRO A 93 -0.50 21.03 4.11
CA PRO A 93 0.83 21.36 3.61
C PRO A 93 1.79 20.16 3.49
N TYR A 94 1.42 19.00 4.05
CA TYR A 94 2.23 17.79 4.06
C TYR A 94 1.80 16.74 3.00
N PHE A 95 0.79 17.05 2.18
CA PHE A 95 0.37 16.26 1.01
C PHE A 95 1.20 16.56 -0.26
N THR A 96 2.41 17.07 -0.08
CA THR A 96 3.30 17.45 -1.17
C THR A 96 4.68 16.85 -0.96
N SER A 97 5.32 16.39 -2.03
CA SER A 97 6.72 15.95 -1.99
C SER A 97 7.69 17.09 -1.67
N SER A 98 7.26 18.35 -1.76
CA SER A 98 8.09 19.52 -1.44
C SER A 98 8.27 19.78 0.04
N CYS A 99 7.47 19.16 0.91
CA CYS A 99 7.57 19.38 2.36
C CYS A 99 8.80 18.71 2.98
N TYR A 100 9.46 17.80 2.24
CA TYR A 100 10.68 17.12 2.67
C TYR A 100 11.75 17.13 1.56
N LYS A 101 13.00 16.92 1.95
CA LYS A 101 14.18 16.85 1.07
C LYS A 101 14.94 15.57 1.37
N GLY A 102 14.81 14.60 0.46
CA GLY A 102 15.47 13.31 0.58
C GLY A 102 14.82 12.39 1.63
N PHE A 103 15.37 11.18 1.76
CA PHE A 103 14.88 10.13 2.65
C PHE A 103 15.84 9.88 3.82
N GLY A 104 16.45 10.95 4.35
CA GLY A 104 17.26 10.90 5.56
C GLY A 104 16.46 11.23 6.82
N ASP A 105 17.13 11.15 7.97
CA ASP A 105 16.62 11.60 9.28
C ASP A 105 17.02 13.05 9.61
N ASP A 106 17.61 13.78 8.66
CA ASP A 106 17.90 15.21 8.79
C ASP A 106 16.61 16.01 9.08
N ASP A 107 16.71 17.21 9.64
CA ASP A 107 15.56 18.04 10.04
C ASP A 107 14.53 18.27 8.93
N LYS A 108 14.97 18.27 7.67
CA LYS A 108 14.11 18.40 6.48
C LYS A 108 13.92 17.10 5.71
N GLY A 109 14.44 15.98 6.20
CA GLY A 109 14.30 14.66 5.61
C GLY A 109 12.89 14.11 5.78
N PHE A 110 12.50 13.19 4.89
CA PHE A 110 11.18 12.54 4.90
C PHE A 110 10.79 12.03 6.29
N TYR A 111 11.70 11.33 6.97
CA TYR A 111 11.38 10.70 8.24
C TYR A 111 11.23 11.69 9.39
N ALA A 112 12.05 12.74 9.43
CA ALA A 112 11.92 13.78 10.45
C ALA A 112 10.64 14.58 10.28
N VAL A 113 10.35 15.04 9.05
CA VAL A 113 9.15 15.84 8.75
C VAL A 113 7.88 15.08 9.12
N TYR A 114 7.74 13.84 8.66
CA TYR A 114 6.52 13.09 8.95
C TYR A 114 6.46 12.61 10.41
N ARG A 115 7.60 12.34 11.07
CA ARG A 115 7.63 12.07 12.51
C ARG A 115 7.05 13.24 13.31
N GLU A 116 7.47 14.47 13.01
CA GLU A 116 6.93 15.66 13.70
C GLU A 116 5.44 15.86 13.42
N VAL A 117 5.01 15.69 12.16
CA VAL A 117 3.60 15.77 11.76
C VAL A 117 2.74 14.80 12.56
N PHE A 118 3.11 13.51 12.61
CA PHE A 118 2.33 12.52 13.35
C PHE A 118 2.42 12.71 14.86
N ASN A 119 3.54 13.21 15.38
CA ASN A 119 3.65 13.55 16.80
C ASN A 119 2.70 14.70 17.19
N LYS A 120 2.54 15.71 16.33
CA LYS A 120 1.58 16.80 16.55
C LYS A 120 0.14 16.30 16.54
N ILE A 121 -0.21 15.45 15.55
CA ILE A 121 -1.55 14.84 15.49
C ILE A 121 -1.80 13.97 16.74
N ALA A 122 -0.81 13.18 17.16
CA ALA A 122 -0.91 12.35 18.35
C ALA A 122 -1.08 13.19 19.62
N ALA A 123 -0.37 14.30 19.75
CA ALA A 123 -0.47 15.20 20.89
C ALA A 123 -1.87 15.83 21.05
N GLU A 124 -2.60 16.07 19.96
CA GLU A 124 -3.99 16.54 20.04
C GLU A 124 -4.97 15.51 20.56
N GLU A 125 -4.64 14.22 20.42
CA GLU A 125 -5.52 13.12 20.80
C GLU A 125 -5.13 12.55 22.17
N ILE A 126 -3.84 12.63 22.56
CA ILE A 126 -3.29 11.95 23.73
C ILE A 126 -3.98 12.33 25.04
N ASP A 127 -4.36 13.59 25.22
CA ASP A 127 -5.03 14.05 26.45
C ASP A 127 -6.42 13.40 26.58
N ILE A 128 -7.11 13.20 25.47
CA ILE A 128 -8.42 12.54 25.43
C ILE A 128 -8.28 11.04 25.73
N TYR A 129 -7.25 10.39 25.16
CA TYR A 129 -6.94 9.00 25.47
C TYR A 129 -6.58 8.78 26.94
N ARG A 130 -5.82 9.70 27.56
CA ARG A 130 -5.47 9.64 28.98
C ARG A 130 -6.68 9.82 29.90
N GLU A 131 -7.66 10.62 29.50
CA GLU A 131 -8.89 10.84 30.27
C GLU A 131 -9.88 9.66 30.19
N GLU A 132 -10.02 9.02 29.02
CA GLU A 132 -10.97 7.93 28.80
C GLU A 132 -10.50 6.56 29.33
N GLU A 133 -9.19 6.31 29.39
CA GLU A 133 -8.63 4.96 29.55
C GLU A 133 -7.63 4.88 30.72
N SER A 134 -8.14 5.07 31.95
CA SER A 134 -7.38 5.16 33.21
C SER A 134 -6.50 3.93 33.58
N ASP A 135 -6.51 2.84 32.81
CA ASP A 135 -5.81 1.59 33.16
C ASP A 135 -5.08 0.93 31.98
N SER A 136 -4.97 1.63 30.83
CA SER A 136 -4.23 1.11 29.67
C SER A 136 -2.99 1.97 29.40
N GLU A 137 -1.83 1.34 29.32
CA GLU A 137 -0.59 1.90 28.78
C GLU A 137 -0.70 2.00 27.25
N PHE A 138 -1.81 2.56 26.75
CA PHE A 138 -2.06 2.71 25.34
C PHE A 138 -1.21 3.86 24.80
N GLU A 139 -0.04 3.51 24.27
CA GLU A 139 0.84 4.45 23.60
C GLU A 139 0.52 4.51 22.10
N ILE A 140 0.27 5.72 21.59
CA ILE A 140 0.07 5.95 20.16
C ILE A 140 1.39 5.62 19.43
N PRO A 141 1.41 4.65 18.50
CA PRO A 141 2.65 4.26 17.83
C PRO A 141 3.28 5.42 17.04
N GLY A 142 4.56 5.67 17.30
CA GLY A 142 5.34 6.70 16.61
C GLY A 142 5.84 6.28 15.22
N PHE A 143 6.23 7.26 14.40
CA PHE A 143 6.65 7.01 13.01
C PHE A 143 8.05 6.37 12.86
N GLY A 144 8.91 6.55 13.85
CA GLY A 144 10.29 6.08 13.86
C GLY A 144 11.26 6.91 13.02
N THR A 145 12.34 6.26 12.58
CA THR A 145 13.47 6.79 11.80
C THR A 145 13.67 5.99 10.52
N SER A 146 14.60 6.42 9.66
CA SER A 146 14.93 5.72 8.40
C SER A 146 15.37 4.26 8.60
N THR A 147 15.98 3.95 9.75
CA THR A 147 16.53 2.63 10.09
C THR A 147 15.64 1.82 11.02
N SER A 148 14.43 2.29 11.34
CA SER A 148 13.53 1.56 12.23
C SER A 148 13.14 0.19 11.68
N ASP A 149 12.98 -0.77 12.59
CA ASP A 149 12.55 -2.12 12.23
C ASP A 149 11.13 -2.13 11.65
N TYR A 150 10.94 -2.97 10.63
CA TYR A 150 9.66 -3.04 9.95
C TYR A 150 8.56 -3.63 10.84
N GLU A 151 8.84 -4.71 11.57
CA GLU A 151 7.83 -5.49 12.28
C GLU A 151 7.39 -4.78 13.55
N GLU A 152 8.35 -4.22 14.30
CA GLU A 152 8.07 -3.59 15.58
C GLU A 152 7.52 -2.18 15.42
N VAL A 153 8.15 -1.35 14.57
CA VAL A 153 7.83 0.09 14.50
C VAL A 153 6.94 0.39 13.31
N VAL A 154 7.37 0.03 12.10
CA VAL A 154 6.68 0.46 10.87
C VAL A 154 5.31 -0.20 10.73
N HIS A 155 5.21 -1.50 11.01
CA HIS A 155 3.96 -2.25 10.94
C HIS A 155 2.96 -1.79 12.00
N ALA A 156 3.41 -1.61 13.26
CA ALA A 156 2.57 -1.08 14.34
C ALA A 156 2.04 0.33 14.01
N PHE A 157 2.92 1.23 13.56
CA PHE A 157 2.56 2.56 13.10
C PHE A 157 1.47 2.51 12.03
N TYR A 158 1.72 1.81 10.92
CA TYR A 158 0.78 1.78 9.81
C TYR A 158 -0.52 1.03 10.13
N GLY A 159 -0.49 0.05 11.04
CA GLY A 159 -1.70 -0.64 11.52
C GLY A 159 -2.63 0.30 12.29
N PHE A 160 -2.08 1.08 13.22
CA PHE A 160 -2.85 2.08 13.97
C PHE A 160 -3.34 3.22 13.06
N TRP A 161 -2.42 3.88 12.35
CA TRP A 161 -2.74 5.12 11.64
C TRP A 161 -3.62 4.93 10.39
N GLN A 162 -3.62 3.74 9.76
CA GLN A 162 -4.58 3.44 8.67
C GLN A 162 -6.01 3.31 9.17
N SER A 163 -6.19 2.92 10.43
CA SER A 163 -7.50 2.79 11.08
C SER A 163 -7.83 3.97 11.99
N PHE A 164 -7.00 5.03 11.99
CA PHE A 164 -7.10 6.20 12.86
C PHE A 164 -8.53 6.73 12.98
N SER A 165 -8.99 6.94 14.22
CA SER A 165 -10.27 7.58 14.50
C SER A 165 -10.10 8.57 15.65
N THR A 166 -10.36 9.85 15.38
CA THR A 166 -10.33 10.91 16.40
C THR A 166 -11.31 10.60 17.53
N LYS A 167 -10.86 10.84 18.76
CA LYS A 167 -11.65 10.72 19.99
C LYS A 167 -12.27 12.04 20.42
N LYS A 168 -11.92 13.14 19.74
CA LYS A 168 -12.53 14.45 19.97
C LYS A 168 -14.06 14.38 19.90
N SER A 169 -14.72 15.06 20.83
CA SER A 169 -16.18 15.06 20.94
C SER A 169 -16.86 15.76 19.76
N TYR A 170 -16.21 16.81 19.22
CA TYR A 170 -16.75 17.78 18.25
C TYR A 170 -18.01 18.48 18.75
N ALA A 171 -18.20 18.61 20.07
CA ALA A 171 -19.39 19.27 20.62
C ALA A 171 -19.55 20.74 20.16
N TRP A 172 -18.46 21.41 19.80
CA TRP A 172 -18.47 22.76 19.22
C TRP A 172 -19.07 22.84 17.81
N MET A 173 -19.27 21.70 17.13
CA MET A 173 -19.94 21.63 15.83
C MET A 173 -21.47 21.60 15.94
N ASP A 174 -22.01 21.67 17.16
CA ASP A 174 -23.46 21.69 17.39
C ASP A 174 -24.05 23.02 16.93
N GLU A 175 -24.89 22.98 15.88
CA GLU A 175 -25.54 24.16 15.33
C GLU A 175 -26.75 24.63 16.16
N TYR A 176 -27.37 23.71 16.91
CA TYR A 176 -28.60 23.94 17.65
C TYR A 176 -28.41 23.78 19.16
N ASP A 177 -28.84 24.76 19.96
CA ASP A 177 -28.91 24.61 21.42
C ASP A 177 -30.20 23.91 21.83
N THR A 178 -30.10 22.65 22.27
CA THR A 178 -31.25 21.80 22.63
C THR A 178 -32.07 22.36 23.79
N ARG A 179 -31.53 23.29 24.58
CA ARG A 179 -32.24 23.98 25.68
C ARG A 179 -33.30 24.96 25.18
N GLN A 180 -33.18 25.42 23.94
CA GLN A 180 -34.11 26.37 23.31
C GLN A 180 -35.30 25.68 22.64
N ALA A 181 -35.36 24.35 22.67
CA ALA A 181 -36.40 23.58 22.02
C ALA A 181 -37.76 23.73 22.71
N GLU A 182 -38.80 23.98 21.92
CA GLU A 182 -40.18 24.17 22.42
C GLU A 182 -40.80 22.88 23.01
N ASN A 183 -40.43 21.72 22.48
CA ASN A 183 -40.96 20.43 22.93
C ASN A 183 -39.99 19.28 22.68
N ARG A 184 -40.29 18.11 23.27
CA ARG A 184 -39.44 16.90 23.17
C ARG A 184 -39.20 16.42 21.73
N ARG A 185 -40.13 16.65 20.79
CA ARG A 185 -39.93 16.26 19.39
C ARG A 185 -38.89 17.16 18.72
N VAL A 186 -38.94 18.46 19.00
CA VAL A 186 -37.97 19.45 18.53
C VAL A 186 -36.58 19.17 19.12
N VAL A 187 -36.48 18.86 20.42
CA VAL A 187 -35.22 18.43 21.07
C VAL A 187 -34.58 17.27 20.29
N ARG A 188 -35.34 16.21 20.02
CA ARG A 188 -34.84 15.03 19.29
C ARG A 188 -34.40 15.35 17.87
N ALA A 189 -35.09 16.27 17.20
CA ALA A 189 -34.71 16.72 15.86
C ALA A 189 -33.40 17.51 15.89
N MET A 190 -33.26 18.44 16.85
CA MET A 190 -32.04 19.23 17.07
C MET A 190 -30.85 18.34 17.42
N GLU A 191 -31.01 17.42 18.38
CA GLU A 191 -29.96 16.44 18.75
C GLU A 191 -29.51 15.58 17.57
N LYS A 192 -30.44 15.21 16.69
CA LYS A 192 -30.14 14.41 15.49
C LYS A 192 -29.31 15.22 14.48
N GLU A 193 -29.67 16.48 14.22
CA GLU A 193 -28.89 17.34 13.32
C GLU A 193 -27.52 17.67 13.92
N ASN A 194 -27.42 17.98 15.22
CA ASN A 194 -26.14 18.15 15.90
C ASN A 194 -25.28 16.90 15.80
N LYS A 195 -25.83 15.72 16.10
CA LYS A 195 -25.10 14.44 15.95
C LYS A 195 -24.57 14.26 14.53
N LYS A 196 -25.37 14.60 13.52
CA LYS A 196 -24.98 14.52 12.11
C LYS A 196 -23.85 15.52 11.78
N ALA A 197 -23.90 16.73 12.32
CA ALA A 197 -22.83 17.72 12.16
C ALA A 197 -21.51 17.21 12.79
N ARG A 198 -21.56 16.70 14.03
CA ARG A 198 -20.40 16.10 14.71
C ARG A 198 -19.85 14.89 13.95
N ASP A 199 -20.71 13.97 13.53
CA ASP A 199 -20.31 12.77 12.80
C ASP A 199 -19.69 13.13 11.44
N LYS A 200 -20.21 14.16 10.76
CA LYS A 200 -19.63 14.69 9.52
C LYS A 200 -18.23 15.27 9.77
N ALA A 201 -18.04 16.06 10.82
CA ALA A 201 -16.75 16.64 11.17
C ALA A 201 -15.71 15.58 11.55
N ARG A 202 -16.07 14.61 12.41
CA ARG A 202 -15.22 13.46 12.75
C ARG A 202 -14.82 12.66 11.51
N LYS A 203 -15.79 12.39 10.63
CA LYS A 203 -15.51 11.67 9.38
C LYS A 203 -14.51 12.42 8.52
N ALA A 204 -14.68 13.74 8.36
CA ALA A 204 -13.77 14.57 7.58
C ALA A 204 -12.34 14.53 8.15
N ARG A 205 -12.14 14.75 9.45
CA ARG A 205 -10.81 14.67 10.10
C ARG A 205 -10.17 13.29 9.93
N ASN A 206 -10.95 12.22 10.14
CA ASN A 206 -10.45 10.85 9.97
C ASN A 206 -10.01 10.56 8.54
N GLU A 207 -10.79 11.02 7.56
CA GLU A 207 -10.48 10.86 6.15
C GLU A 207 -9.23 11.65 5.74
N GLN A 208 -9.06 12.89 6.26
CA GLN A 208 -7.84 13.68 6.08
C GLN A 208 -6.59 12.95 6.60
N ILE A 209 -6.62 12.48 7.85
CA ILE A 209 -5.45 11.80 8.45
C ILE A 209 -5.17 10.48 7.74
N ARG A 210 -6.20 9.68 7.44
CA ARG A 210 -6.01 8.40 6.72
C ARG A 210 -5.50 8.61 5.29
N ALA A 211 -5.93 9.67 4.62
CA ALA A 211 -5.40 10.05 3.31
C ALA A 211 -3.92 10.45 3.39
N LEU A 212 -3.52 11.20 4.42
CA LEU A 212 -2.11 11.53 4.67
C LEU A 212 -1.30 10.25 4.90
N VAL A 213 -1.81 9.33 5.71
CA VAL A 213 -1.15 8.04 5.97
C VAL A 213 -0.96 7.25 4.69
N ALA A 214 -1.98 7.21 3.81
CA ALA A 214 -1.88 6.57 2.50
C ALA A 214 -0.82 7.25 1.61
N PHE A 215 -0.79 8.59 1.59
CA PHE A 215 0.19 9.39 0.86
C PHE A 215 1.63 9.07 1.29
N VAL A 216 1.88 9.04 2.60
CA VAL A 216 3.19 8.73 3.20
C VAL A 216 3.56 7.27 2.95
N ARG A 217 2.61 6.33 3.15
CA ARG A 217 2.81 4.88 2.93
C ARG A 217 3.27 4.57 1.51
N LYS A 218 2.77 5.30 0.51
CA LYS A 218 3.16 5.11 -0.89
C LYS A 218 4.61 5.52 -1.15
N ARG A 219 5.16 6.45 -0.37
CA ARG A 219 6.48 7.07 -0.57
C ARG A 219 7.55 6.56 0.40
N ASP A 220 7.16 5.88 1.48
CA ASP A 220 8.09 5.34 2.49
C ASP A 220 9.00 4.23 1.91
N LYS A 221 10.32 4.49 1.94
CA LYS A 221 11.34 3.56 1.41
C LYS A 221 11.49 2.30 2.26
N ARG A 222 11.20 2.33 3.55
CA ARG A 222 11.22 1.14 4.41
C ARG A 222 10.21 0.10 3.94
N LEU A 223 9.03 0.56 3.50
CA LEU A 223 7.99 -0.31 2.96
C LEU A 223 8.35 -0.86 1.57
N GLU A 224 8.96 -0.05 0.71
CA GLU A 224 9.46 -0.51 -0.59
C GLU A 224 10.52 -1.60 -0.42
N LEU A 225 11.51 -1.38 0.47
CA LEU A 225 12.56 -2.35 0.77
C LEU A 225 11.98 -3.65 1.33
N HIS A 226 11.03 -3.57 2.26
CA HIS A 226 10.37 -4.76 2.79
C HIS A 226 9.60 -5.54 1.72
N LYS A 227 8.86 -4.85 0.85
CA LYS A 227 8.16 -5.49 -0.29
C LYS A 227 9.14 -6.19 -1.24
N GLN A 228 10.29 -5.57 -1.52
CA GLN A 228 11.34 -6.19 -2.35
C GLN A 228 11.90 -7.45 -1.70
N LYS A 229 12.22 -7.39 -0.40
CA LYS A 229 12.72 -8.54 0.37
C LYS A 229 11.71 -9.69 0.40
N LEU A 230 10.42 -9.41 0.56
CA LEU A 230 9.37 -10.42 0.49
C LEU A 230 9.26 -11.04 -0.91
N ALA A 231 9.35 -10.22 -1.96
CA ALA A 231 9.29 -10.69 -3.34
C ALA A 231 10.50 -11.56 -3.71
N GLU A 232 11.69 -11.22 -3.23
CA GLU A 232 12.90 -12.03 -3.40
C GLU A 232 12.76 -13.37 -2.68
N LYS A 233 12.36 -13.37 -1.40
CA LYS A 233 12.10 -14.60 -0.64
C LYS A 233 11.04 -15.48 -1.30
N ALA A 234 10.00 -14.88 -1.89
CA ALA A 234 8.97 -15.60 -2.64
C ALA A 234 9.53 -16.26 -3.91
N LYS A 235 10.39 -15.55 -4.66
CA LYS A 235 11.07 -16.10 -5.85
C LYS A 235 11.99 -17.26 -5.49
N GLU A 236 12.78 -17.12 -4.42
CA GLU A 236 13.64 -18.21 -3.93
C GLU A 236 12.82 -19.45 -3.55
N ASN A 237 11.72 -19.25 -2.83
CA ASN A 237 10.83 -20.34 -2.45
C ASN A 237 10.19 -21.00 -3.68
N ALA A 238 9.77 -20.22 -4.67
CA ALA A 238 9.24 -20.74 -5.93
C ALA A 238 10.28 -21.58 -6.70
N LEU A 239 11.53 -21.11 -6.77
CA LEU A 239 12.63 -21.85 -7.40
C LEU A 239 12.91 -23.17 -6.68
N LYS A 240 12.94 -23.15 -5.33
CA LYS A 240 13.10 -24.37 -4.51
C LYS A 240 11.97 -25.36 -4.76
N VAL A 241 10.72 -24.88 -4.84
CA VAL A 241 9.55 -25.72 -5.14
C VAL A 241 9.64 -26.33 -6.54
N GLU A 242 10.04 -25.54 -7.56
CA GLU A 242 10.19 -26.04 -8.92
C GLU A 242 11.31 -27.08 -9.05
N GLN A 243 12.46 -26.84 -8.38
CA GLN A 243 13.56 -27.79 -8.32
C GLN A 243 13.16 -29.10 -7.65
N ASN A 244 12.45 -29.03 -6.53
CA ASN A 244 11.93 -30.22 -5.84
C ASN A 244 10.93 -30.98 -6.72
N ARG A 245 10.06 -30.27 -7.44
CA ARG A 245 9.12 -30.89 -8.40
C ARG A 245 9.85 -31.58 -9.54
N LYS A 246 10.89 -30.96 -10.12
CA LYS A 246 11.73 -31.56 -11.17
C LYS A 246 12.46 -32.81 -10.68
N LYS A 247 13.01 -32.77 -9.47
CA LYS A 247 13.66 -33.93 -8.84
C LYS A 247 12.68 -35.09 -8.64
N GLN A 248 11.49 -34.82 -8.10
CA GLN A 248 10.45 -35.85 -7.92
C GLN A 248 9.99 -36.47 -9.24
N LEU A 249 9.83 -35.66 -10.30
CA LEU A 249 9.47 -36.17 -11.63
C LEU A 249 10.58 -37.04 -12.23
N ALA A 250 11.84 -36.63 -12.10
CA ALA A 250 12.99 -37.39 -12.57
C ALA A 250 13.13 -38.73 -11.83
N GLU A 251 12.97 -38.72 -10.51
CA GLU A 251 12.98 -39.92 -9.67
C GLU A 251 11.84 -40.87 -10.05
N ARG A 252 10.63 -40.36 -10.22
CA ARG A 252 9.48 -41.16 -10.66
C ARG A 252 9.68 -41.75 -12.05
N LYS A 253 10.26 -40.98 -12.99
CA LYS A 253 10.58 -41.48 -14.34
C LYS A 253 11.60 -42.61 -14.28
N LYS A 254 12.65 -42.45 -13.47
CA LYS A 254 13.68 -43.47 -13.26
C LYS A 254 13.07 -44.76 -12.68
N LEU A 255 12.21 -44.65 -11.67
CA LEU A 255 11.52 -45.81 -11.09
C LEU A 255 10.64 -46.54 -12.13
N LEU A 256 9.98 -45.82 -13.04
CA LEU A 256 9.21 -46.43 -14.12
C LEU A 256 10.10 -47.13 -15.15
N GLU A 257 11.23 -46.52 -15.53
CA GLU A 257 12.22 -47.13 -16.42
C GLU A 257 12.82 -48.41 -15.79
N ASP A 258 13.19 -48.37 -14.52
CA ASP A 258 13.71 -49.52 -13.77
C ASP A 258 12.67 -50.65 -13.69
N ALA A 259 11.40 -50.32 -13.41
CA ALA A 259 10.31 -51.30 -13.39
C ALA A 259 10.05 -51.93 -14.76
N ASN A 260 10.10 -51.13 -15.84
CA ASN A 260 9.93 -51.61 -17.20
C ASN A 260 11.08 -52.53 -17.64
N ASN A 261 12.32 -52.16 -17.31
CA ASN A 261 13.50 -52.99 -17.57
C ASN A 261 13.42 -54.32 -16.82
N SER A 262 13.02 -54.31 -15.54
CA SER A 262 12.78 -55.55 -14.78
C SER A 262 11.67 -56.41 -15.41
N ALA A 263 10.58 -55.80 -15.90
CA ALA A 263 9.52 -56.53 -16.58
C ALA A 263 10.00 -57.17 -17.90
N HIS A 264 10.82 -56.46 -18.68
CA HIS A 264 11.41 -56.97 -19.92
C HIS A 264 12.35 -58.14 -19.64
N LEU A 265 13.25 -58.02 -18.66
CA LEU A 265 14.15 -59.10 -18.24
C LEU A 265 13.38 -60.34 -17.77
N ASN A 266 12.29 -60.15 -17.03
CA ASN A 266 11.43 -61.24 -16.59
C ASN A 266 10.74 -61.94 -17.78
N MET A 267 10.27 -61.18 -18.79
CA MET A 267 9.67 -61.72 -20.00
C MET A 267 10.68 -62.50 -20.86
N ASP A 268 11.89 -61.96 -21.05
CA ASP A 268 12.96 -62.63 -21.81
C ASP A 268 13.37 -63.95 -21.15
N ASN A 269 13.46 -63.96 -19.82
CA ASN A 269 13.77 -65.17 -19.07
C ASN A 269 12.65 -66.23 -19.22
N MET A 270 11.38 -65.81 -19.21
CA MET A 270 10.24 -66.70 -19.43
C MET A 270 10.21 -67.27 -20.85
N GLU A 271 10.56 -66.46 -21.85
CA GLU A 271 10.65 -66.90 -23.24
C GLU A 271 11.83 -67.86 -23.47
N GLY A 272 12.96 -67.65 -22.78
CA GLY A 272 14.08 -68.59 -22.74
C GLY A 272 13.68 -69.95 -22.16
N VAL A 273 12.91 -69.97 -21.07
CA VAL A 273 12.36 -71.19 -20.47
C VAL A 273 11.38 -71.91 -21.43
N LEU A 274 10.52 -71.16 -22.13
CA LEU A 274 9.61 -71.72 -23.14
C LEU A 274 10.35 -72.30 -24.36
N LYS A 275 11.42 -71.66 -24.83
CA LYS A 275 12.27 -72.19 -25.90
C LYS A 275 13.02 -73.45 -25.47
N ALA A 276 13.57 -73.48 -24.25
CA ALA A 276 14.28 -74.64 -23.70
C ALA A 276 13.35 -75.85 -23.51
N THR A 277 12.13 -75.63 -23.01
CA THR A 277 11.11 -76.69 -22.86
C THR A 277 10.61 -77.22 -24.21
N ASN A 278 10.44 -76.36 -25.23
CA ASN A 278 10.11 -76.80 -26.59
C ASN A 278 11.27 -77.56 -27.27
N PHE A 279 12.53 -77.17 -27.05
CA PHE A 279 13.70 -77.90 -27.54
C PHE A 279 13.79 -79.31 -26.91
N HIS A 280 13.51 -79.42 -25.62
CA HIS A 280 13.49 -80.70 -24.91
C HIS A 280 12.38 -81.62 -25.44
N ARG A 281 11.22 -81.05 -25.80
CA ARG A 281 10.08 -81.77 -26.40
C ARG A 281 10.37 -82.26 -27.82
N PHE A 282 11.18 -81.53 -28.59
CA PHE A 282 11.62 -81.95 -29.93
C PHE A 282 12.70 -83.06 -29.88
N TYR A 283 13.60 -83.03 -28.89
CA TYR A 283 14.63 -84.06 -28.71
C TYR A 283 14.07 -85.40 -28.16
N MET A 284 13.01 -85.37 -27.34
CA MET A 284 12.36 -86.61 -26.85
C MET A 284 11.51 -87.35 -27.89
N CYS A 285 11.23 -86.77 -29.06
CA CYS A 285 10.51 -87.45 -30.16
C CYS A 285 11.42 -88.17 -31.17
N LEU A 286 12.75 -88.10 -31.02
CA LEU A 286 13.72 -88.67 -32.00
C LEU A 286 14.59 -89.81 -31.47
N THR A 287 14.33 -90.35 -30.28
CA THR A 287 15.03 -91.55 -29.79
C THR A 287 14.19 -92.80 -30.07
N PRO A 288 14.58 -93.67 -31.02
CA PRO A 288 13.89 -94.93 -31.23
C PRO A 288 14.17 -95.88 -30.07
N PHE A 289 13.12 -96.49 -29.55
CA PHE A 289 13.16 -97.57 -28.58
C PHE A 289 13.85 -98.79 -29.23
N CYS A 290 15.14 -98.98 -28.96
CA CYS A 290 15.85 -100.22 -29.28
C CYS A 290 16.02 -101.03 -27.99
N THR A 291 15.31 -102.15 -27.91
CA THR A 291 15.50 -103.23 -26.95
C THR A 291 16.88 -103.86 -27.11
N PRO A 292 17.43 -104.47 -26.04
CA PRO A 292 18.27 -105.63 -26.22
C PRO A 292 17.69 -106.83 -25.46
N GLY A 293 17.46 -107.91 -26.20
CA GLY A 293 17.33 -109.24 -25.64
C GLY A 293 18.71 -109.83 -25.34
N ASN A 294 18.80 -110.52 -24.21
CA ASN A 294 19.32 -111.88 -24.05
C ASN A 294 19.00 -112.35 -22.63
#